data_AF-A0A7V1BV36-F1
#
_entry.id   AF-A0A7V1BV36-F1
#
_cell.length_a   1.000
_cell.length_b   1.000
_cell.length_c   1.000
_cell.angle_alpha   90.00
_cell.angle_beta   90.00
_cell.angle_gamma   90.00
#
_symmetry.space_group_name_H-M   'P 1'
#
loop_
_entity.id
_entity.type
_entity.pdbx_description
1 polymer ?
#
loop_
_entity_poly.entity_id
_entity_poly.type
_entity_poly.pdbx_seq_one_letter_code
_entity_poly.pdbx_strand_id
1 'polypeptide(L)' 'MTSNNESISQRLLLLGGAEKRISCKQARNLAEEMKVSYADIGRDCNNLGIKIFACELGCF' A
#
# COMPACT_ATOMS: atom_id res chain seq x y z
N MET A 1 -12.96 10.97 -20.35
CA MET A 1 -11.49 11.05 -20.23
C MET A 1 -11.12 10.65 -18.81
N THR A 2 -10.99 9.36 -18.54
CA THR A 2 -10.48 8.90 -17.24
C THR A 2 -8.97 9.04 -17.28
N SER A 3 -8.47 10.14 -16.73
CA SER A 3 -7.05 10.43 -16.62
C SER A 3 -6.32 9.23 -16.02
N ASN A 4 -5.41 8.65 -16.82
CA ASN A 4 -4.49 7.57 -16.44
C ASN A 4 -3.44 8.08 -15.43
N ASN A 5 -3.86 8.33 -14.19
CA ASN A 5 -2.97 8.42 -13.06
C ASN A 5 -3.40 7.34 -12.07
N GLU A 6 -2.90 6.12 -12.25
CA GLU A 6 -3.00 5.10 -11.21
C GLU A 6 -2.11 5.51 -10.04
N SER A 7 -2.67 6.29 -9.12
CA SER A 7 -1.98 6.65 -7.88
C SER A 7 -1.94 5.44 -6.95
N ILE A 8 -0.76 5.17 -6.37
CA ILE A 8 -0.51 4.15 -5.34
C ILE A 8 -1.63 4.15 -4.29
N SER A 9 -2.06 5.34 -3.88
CA SER A 9 -3.09 5.57 -2.88
C SER A 9 -4.42 4.87 -3.21
N GLN A 10 -4.84 4.85 -4.48
CA GLN A 10 -6.09 4.22 -4.89
C GLN A 10 -6.01 2.70 -4.75
N ARG A 11 -4.87 2.11 -5.11
CA ARG A 11 -4.64 0.67 -5.00
C ARG A 11 -4.52 0.24 -3.54
N LEU A 12 -3.92 1.07 -2.70
CA LEU A 12 -3.90 0.87 -1.25
C LEU A 12 -5.30 0.91 -0.63
N LEU A 13 -6.16 1.83 -1.04
CA LEU A 13 -7.56 1.85 -0.59
C LEU A 13 -8.30 0.56 -1.01
N LEU A 14 -8.07 0.10 -2.23
CA LEU A 14 -8.68 -1.12 -2.75
C LEU A 14 -8.23 -2.36 -1.94
N LEU A 15 -6.94 -2.46 -1.64
CA LEU A 15 -6.38 -3.56 -0.85
C LEU A 15 -6.80 -3.48 0.62
N GLY A 16 -6.84 -2.27 1.19
CA GLY A 16 -7.16 -2.03 2.59
C GLY A 16 -8.63 -2.18 2.94
N GLY A 17 -9.51 -2.03 1.96
CA GLY A 17 -10.96 -2.20 2.11
C GLY A 17 -11.57 -1.31 3.20
N ALA A 18 -12.66 -1.79 3.80
CA ALA A 18 -13.37 -1.06 4.85
C ALA A 18 -12.56 -0.88 6.14
N GLU A 19 -11.66 -1.81 6.46
CA GLU A 19 -10.87 -1.77 7.68
C GLU A 19 -9.60 -0.92 7.57
N LYS A 20 -9.24 -0.48 6.34
CA LYS A 20 -7.98 0.21 6.03
C LYS A 20 -6.77 -0.56 6.56
N ARG A 21 -6.69 -1.87 6.29
CA ARG A 21 -5.56 -2.70 6.73
C ARG A 21 -5.07 -3.58 5.60
N ILE A 22 -3.76 -3.64 5.41
CA ILE A 22 -3.13 -4.50 4.40
C ILE A 22 -2.04 -5.35 5.02
N SER A 23 -1.81 -6.54 4.49
CA SER A 23 -0.67 -7.35 4.91
C SER A 23 0.64 -6.78 4.38
N CYS A 24 1.75 -6.98 5.09
CA CYS A 24 3.08 -6.59 4.59
C CYS A 24 3.40 -7.24 3.24
N LYS A 25 2.91 -8.45 2.98
CA LYS A 25 3.05 -9.13 1.69
C LYS A 25 2.32 -8.40 0.57
N GLN A 26 1.09 -7.93 0.82
CA GLN A 26 0.35 -7.12 -0.15
C GLN A 26 1.03 -5.77 -0.42
N ALA A 27 1.51 -5.10 0.64
CA ALA A 27 2.24 -3.85 0.51
C ALA A 27 3.52 -4.02 -0.34
N ARG A 28 4.26 -5.12 -0.12
CA ARG A 28 5.47 -5.42 -0.91
C ARG A 28 5.15 -5.77 -2.35
N ASN A 29 4.16 -6.62 -2.60
CA ASN A 29 3.76 -6.99 -3.95
C ASN A 29 3.33 -5.76 -4.75
N LEU A 30 2.54 -4.88 -4.14
CA LEU A 30 2.16 -3.61 -4.76
C LEU A 30 3.37 -2.73 -5.08
N ALA A 31 4.34 -2.64 -4.16
CA ALA A 31 5.56 -1.89 -4.39
C ALA A 31 6.35 -2.42 -5.61
N GLU A 32 6.46 -3.74 -5.72
CA GLU A 32 7.16 -4.41 -6.82
C GLU A 32 6.42 -4.27 -8.16
N GLU A 33 5.09 -4.44 -8.16
CA GLU A 33 4.24 -4.23 -9.34
C GLU A 33 4.37 -2.79 -9.87
N MET A 34 4.37 -1.81 -8.97
CA MET A 34 4.48 -0.40 -9.32
C MET A 34 5.91 0.10 -9.47
N LYS A 35 6.92 -0.75 -9.20
CA LYS A 35 8.34 -0.39 -9.14
C LYS A 35 8.62 0.84 -8.27
N VAL A 36 7.98 0.91 -7.11
CA VAL A 36 8.18 1.96 -6.11
C VAL A 36 8.85 1.41 -4.86
N SER A 37 9.45 2.28 -4.06
CA SER A 37 10.11 1.86 -2.84
C SER A 37 9.09 1.43 -1.78
N TYR A 38 9.42 0.43 -0.97
CA TYR A 38 8.59 0.04 0.18
C TYR A 38 8.37 1.20 1.16
N ALA A 39 9.33 2.12 1.27
CA ALA A 39 9.21 3.34 2.07
C ALA A 39 8.11 4.28 1.54
N ASP A 40 7.98 4.42 0.21
CA ASP A 40 6.91 5.21 -0.40
C ASP A 40 5.54 4.59 -0.12
N ILE A 41 5.41 3.26 -0.26
CA ILE A 41 4.18 2.54 0.13
C ILE A 41 3.84 2.77 1.60
N GLY A 42 4.82 2.64 2.51
CA GLY A 42 4.62 2.86 3.94
C GLY A 42 4.18 4.29 4.25
N ARG A 43 4.76 5.27 3.57
CA ARG A 43 4.41 6.69 3.70
C ARG A 43 3.00 6.96 3.18
N ASP A 44 2.63 6.43 2.02
CA ASP A 44 1.27 6.52 1.47
C ASP A 44 0.26 5.84 2.40
N CYS A 45 0.54 4.62 2.87
CA CYS A 45 -0.27 3.92 3.86
C CYS A 45 -0.50 4.79 5.10
N ASN A 46 0.57 5.35 5.67
CA ASN A 46 0.49 6.22 6.84
C ASN A 46 -0.37 7.47 6.55
N ASN A 47 -0.19 8.08 5.38
CA ASN A 47 -0.94 9.26 4.96
C ASN A 47 -2.45 8.97 4.77
N LEU A 48 -2.79 7.75 4.32
CA LEU A 48 -4.17 7.30 4.11
C LEU A 48 -4.81 6.70 5.38
N GLY A 49 -4.02 6.53 6.44
CA GLY A 49 -4.42 5.87 7.68
C GLY A 49 -4.61 4.36 7.52
N ILE A 50 -3.89 3.74 6.58
CA ILE A 50 -3.91 2.30 6.34
C ILE A 50 -2.85 1.64 7.24
N LYS A 51 -3.29 0.69 8.07
CA LYS A 51 -2.40 -0.09 8.92
C LYS A 51 -1.84 -1.29 8.17
N ILE A 52 -0.51 -1.39 8.12
CA ILE A 52 0.15 -2.61 7.66
C ILE A 52 0.18 -3.61 8.82
N PHE A 53 -0.29 -4.83 8.59
CA PHE A 53 -0.28 -5.91 9.59
C PHE A 53 0.44 -7.16 9.03
N ALA A 54 0.72 -8.13 9.90
CA ALA A 54 1.43 -9.37 9.52
C ALA A 54 2.77 -9.10 8.80
N CYS A 55 3.61 -8.24 9.38
CA CYS A 55 4.99 -8.10 8.91
C CYS A 55 5.79 -9.32 9.38
N GLU A 56 5.86 -10.35 8.54
CA GLU A 56 6.59 -11.60 8.80
C GLU A 56 8.09 -11.39 9.05
N LEU A 57 8.62 -10.18 8.79
CA LEU A 57 10.02 -9.81 8.91
C LEU A 57 10.30 -8.72 9.94
N GLY A 58 9.29 -8.24 10.70
CA GLY A 58 9.49 -7.20 11.72
C GLY A 58 10.08 -5.88 11.22
N CYS A 59 9.84 -5.54 9.95
CA CYS A 59 10.48 -4.42 9.24
C CYS A 59 9.60 -3.16 9.15
N PHE A 60 8.36 -3.21 9.68
CA PHE A 60 7.38 -2.12 9.69
C PHE A 60 6.76 -1.97 11.08
#